data_AF-A0A2V5WIQ0-F1
#
_entry.id   AF-A0A2V5WIQ0-F1
#
_cell.length_a   1.000
_cell.length_b   1.000
_cell.length_c   1.000
_cell.angle_alpha   90.00
_cell.angle_beta   90.00
_cell.angle_gamma   90.00
#
_symmetry.space_group_name_H-M   'P 1'
#
loop_
_entity.id
_entity.type
_entity.pdbx_description
1 polymer ?
#
loop_
_entity_poly.entity_id
_entity_poly.type
_entity_poly.pdbx_seq_one_letter_code
_entity_poly.pdbx_strand_id
1 'polypeptide(L)'
;PIAMNIHWTEANFRPQGTSVTDAAIAPLKDVTSLTDLNLAGTKITDTGLATAEGLSYLTRLHLELTSITDAGLAHLKNLTNLNYLNLYGTAVTDAGLEHLKGLRKLKHLYVWQTKVTEAGVKNLKAALPNLEISTGAELTAVAKKEDDTKKEEKKEEKK
;
A
#
# COMPACT_ATOMS: atom_id res chain seq x y z
N PRO A 1 23.80 -19.88 -15.16
CA PRO A 1 22.40 -19.80 -15.62
C PRO A 1 21.63 -21.07 -15.20
N ILE A 2 20.97 -21.03 -14.04
CA ILE A 2 20.17 -22.14 -13.52
C ILE A 2 19.09 -21.55 -12.62
N ALA A 3 17.92 -21.29 -13.20
CA ALA A 3 16.65 -21.06 -12.50
C ALA A 3 15.46 -21.08 -13.49
N MET A 4 15.42 -22.06 -14.40
CA MET A 4 14.13 -22.46 -14.97
C MET A 4 13.57 -23.49 -14.00
N ASN A 5 12.31 -23.31 -13.57
CA ASN A 5 11.52 -24.22 -12.71
C ASN A 5 11.53 -23.98 -11.19
N ILE A 6 11.74 -22.74 -10.72
CA ILE A 6 11.41 -22.35 -9.34
C ILE A 6 10.16 -21.46 -9.36
N HIS A 7 9.01 -22.04 -8.98
CA HIS A 7 7.75 -21.30 -8.81
C HIS A 7 7.79 -20.54 -7.48
N TRP A 8 8.51 -19.43 -7.45
CA TRP A 8 8.44 -18.55 -6.29
C TRP A 8 7.06 -17.91 -6.24
N THR A 9 6.38 -18.11 -5.11
CA THR A 9 5.09 -17.50 -4.79
C THR A 9 5.27 -16.21 -4.00
N GLU A 10 6.45 -15.99 -3.42
CA GLU A 10 6.76 -14.84 -2.58
C GLU A 10 8.12 -14.24 -2.97
N ALA A 11 8.21 -12.91 -2.96
CA ALA A 11 9.45 -12.18 -3.17
C ALA A 11 9.56 -11.05 -2.13
N ASN A 12 10.55 -11.15 -1.24
CA ASN A 12 10.74 -10.25 -0.12
C ASN A 12 12.07 -9.48 -0.22
N PHE A 13 12.00 -8.17 -0.45
CA PHE A 13 13.17 -7.30 -0.51
C PHE A 13 13.38 -6.63 0.85
N ARG A 14 14.32 -7.15 1.65
CA ARG A 14 14.57 -6.63 2.99
C ARG A 14 15.24 -5.24 2.96
N PRO A 15 14.81 -4.29 3.82
CA PRO A 15 15.37 -2.94 3.86
C PRO A 15 16.75 -2.83 4.55
N GLN A 16 17.37 -3.91 5.06
CA GLN A 16 18.74 -3.82 5.58
C GLN A 16 19.74 -3.73 4.42
N GLY A 17 20.02 -2.50 3.95
CA GLY A 17 20.96 -2.19 2.87
C GLY A 17 20.35 -1.49 1.64
N THR A 18 19.36 -0.62 1.80
CA THR A 18 18.45 -0.03 0.77
C THR A 18 19.11 0.52 -0.51
N SER A 19 19.38 -0.36 -1.46
CA SER A 19 19.72 -0.03 -2.86
C SER A 19 18.86 -0.76 -3.89
N VAL A 20 17.72 -1.35 -3.48
CA VAL A 20 16.78 -1.96 -4.42
C VAL A 20 16.10 -0.84 -5.22
N THR A 21 16.38 -0.80 -6.52
CA THR A 21 15.83 0.15 -7.50
C THR A 21 14.99 -0.60 -8.54
N ASP A 22 14.32 0.14 -9.43
CA ASP A 22 13.49 -0.42 -10.50
C ASP A 22 14.21 -1.49 -11.33
N ALA A 23 15.51 -1.29 -11.59
CA ALA A 23 16.34 -2.25 -12.33
C ALA A 23 16.48 -3.60 -11.61
N ALA A 24 16.50 -3.60 -10.28
CA ALA A 24 16.68 -4.81 -9.48
C ALA A 24 15.44 -5.72 -9.54
N ILE A 25 14.25 -5.16 -9.78
CA ILE A 25 13.00 -5.92 -9.84
C ILE A 25 12.56 -6.25 -11.26
N ALA A 26 13.21 -5.70 -12.29
CA ALA A 26 12.85 -5.92 -13.69
C ALA A 26 12.67 -7.40 -14.10
N PRO A 27 13.45 -8.39 -13.59
CA PRO A 27 13.22 -9.80 -13.89
C PRO A 27 11.92 -10.38 -13.33
N LEU A 28 11.27 -9.74 -12.36
CA LEU A 28 10.05 -10.25 -11.73
C LEU A 28 8.87 -10.36 -12.72
N LYS A 29 8.88 -9.60 -13.82
CA LYS A 29 7.83 -9.69 -14.86
C LYS A 29 7.62 -11.11 -15.40
N ASP A 30 8.67 -11.93 -15.35
CA ASP A 30 8.65 -13.31 -15.86
C ASP A 30 8.19 -14.32 -14.79
N VAL A 31 8.10 -13.90 -13.52
CA VAL A 31 7.66 -14.72 -12.37
C VAL A 31 6.15 -14.59 -12.18
N THR A 32 5.40 -15.04 -13.17
CA THR A 32 3.93 -14.89 -13.20
C THR A 32 3.19 -15.64 -12.08
N SER A 33 3.84 -16.59 -11.41
CA SER A 33 3.29 -17.32 -10.25
C SER A 33 3.34 -16.53 -8.93
N LEU A 34 3.87 -15.31 -8.93
CA LEU A 34 4.06 -14.54 -7.70
C LEU A 34 2.71 -14.14 -7.08
N THR A 35 2.55 -14.43 -5.79
CA THR A 35 1.34 -14.15 -5.00
C THR A 35 1.55 -13.10 -3.91
N ASP A 36 2.78 -12.92 -3.42
CA ASP A 36 3.15 -11.93 -2.41
C ASP A 36 4.44 -11.20 -2.86
N LEU A 37 4.37 -9.88 -2.93
CA LEU A 37 5.50 -9.04 -3.33
C LEU A 37 5.71 -7.96 -2.29
N ASN A 38 6.89 -7.99 -1.66
CA ASN A 38 7.29 -7.02 -0.66
C ASN A 38 8.43 -6.12 -1.12
N LEU A 39 8.07 -4.85 -1.39
CA LEU A 39 8.95 -3.77 -1.82
C LEU A 39 9.03 -2.65 -0.76
N ALA A 40 8.59 -2.90 0.47
CA ALA A 40 8.58 -1.91 1.53
C ALA A 40 9.99 -1.35 1.82
N GLY A 41 10.09 -0.03 1.91
CA GLY A 41 11.33 0.69 2.23
C GLY A 41 12.39 0.64 1.12
N THR A 42 12.02 0.26 -0.11
CA THR A 42 12.90 0.26 -1.28
C THR A 42 12.86 1.60 -2.04
N LYS A 43 13.74 1.77 -3.04
CA LYS A 43 13.78 2.97 -3.90
C LYS A 43 12.95 2.79 -5.17
N ILE A 44 11.92 1.95 -5.12
CA ILE A 44 11.03 1.70 -6.26
C ILE A 44 10.21 2.95 -6.58
N THR A 45 10.10 3.23 -7.88
CA THR A 45 9.28 4.30 -8.44
C THR A 45 8.11 3.73 -9.26
N ASP A 46 7.25 4.60 -9.79
CA ASP A 46 6.16 4.21 -10.68
C ASP A 46 6.66 3.38 -11.88
N THR A 47 7.88 3.66 -12.37
CA THR A 47 8.51 2.90 -13.46
C THR A 47 8.80 1.46 -13.05
N GLY A 48 9.31 1.25 -11.83
CA GLY A 48 9.54 -0.08 -11.30
C GLY A 48 8.24 -0.85 -11.11
N LEU A 49 7.20 -0.19 -10.59
CA LEU A 49 5.90 -0.80 -10.35
C LEU A 49 5.21 -1.30 -11.62
N ALA A 50 5.50 -0.72 -12.79
CA ALA A 50 5.02 -1.23 -14.08
C ALA A 50 5.41 -2.69 -14.33
N THR A 51 6.51 -3.16 -13.73
CA THR A 51 6.93 -4.58 -13.79
C THR A 51 5.88 -5.51 -13.18
N ALA A 52 5.05 -5.02 -12.26
CA ALA A 52 4.01 -5.80 -11.60
C ALA A 52 2.74 -5.97 -12.45
N GLU A 53 2.56 -5.22 -13.55
CA GLU A 53 1.30 -5.20 -14.33
C GLU A 53 0.89 -6.59 -14.86
N GLY A 54 1.86 -7.47 -15.13
CA GLY A 54 1.63 -8.84 -15.61
C GLY A 54 1.47 -9.91 -14.51
N LEU A 55 1.64 -9.55 -13.24
CA LEU A 55 1.63 -10.49 -12.11
C LEU A 55 0.20 -10.81 -11.66
N SER A 56 -0.61 -11.36 -12.56
CA SER A 56 -2.06 -11.56 -12.35
C SER A 56 -2.44 -12.45 -11.16
N TYR A 57 -1.51 -13.25 -10.62
CA TYR A 57 -1.70 -14.06 -9.42
C TYR A 57 -1.37 -13.32 -8.12
N LEU A 58 -0.91 -12.06 -8.19
CA LEU A 58 -0.54 -11.27 -7.03
C LEU A 58 -1.77 -11.03 -6.15
N THR A 59 -1.64 -11.38 -4.89
CA THR A 59 -2.69 -11.25 -3.87
C THR A 59 -2.33 -10.22 -2.81
N ARG A 60 -1.04 -10.01 -2.56
CA ARG A 60 -0.53 -9.12 -1.53
C ARG A 60 0.62 -8.28 -2.08
N LEU A 61 0.52 -6.97 -1.89
CA LEU A 61 1.52 -6.01 -2.37
C LEU A 61 1.84 -4.98 -1.27
N HIS A 62 3.11 -4.94 -0.90
CA HIS A 62 3.67 -4.02 0.09
C HIS A 62 4.52 -2.95 -0.61
N LEU A 63 4.09 -1.68 -0.53
CA LEU A 63 4.72 -0.50 -1.14
C LEU A 63 5.04 0.59 -0.10
N GLU A 64 5.07 0.22 1.18
CA GLU A 64 5.33 1.13 2.28
C GLU A 64 6.64 1.90 2.05
N LEU A 65 6.64 3.21 2.28
CA LEU A 65 7.85 4.06 2.23
C LEU A 65 8.61 3.97 0.89
N THR A 66 7.88 3.85 -0.22
CA THR A 66 8.42 3.91 -1.59
C THR A 66 8.10 5.24 -2.27
N SER A 67 8.67 5.48 -3.45
CA SER A 67 8.45 6.71 -4.23
C SER A 67 7.22 6.61 -5.17
N ILE A 68 6.23 5.79 -4.81
CA ILE A 68 5.03 5.57 -5.61
C ILE A 68 4.09 6.77 -5.56
N THR A 69 3.51 7.11 -6.71
CA THR A 69 2.51 8.16 -6.90
C THR A 69 1.23 7.61 -7.51
N ASP A 70 0.27 8.50 -7.81
CA ASP A 70 -0.96 8.15 -8.52
C ASP A 70 -0.70 7.47 -9.87
N ALA A 71 0.36 7.86 -10.58
CA ALA A 71 0.72 7.26 -11.86
C ALA A 71 1.12 5.78 -11.71
N GLY A 72 1.80 5.42 -10.62
CA GLY A 72 2.16 4.04 -10.32
C GLY A 72 0.94 3.13 -10.12
N LEU A 73 -0.11 3.65 -9.48
CA LEU A 73 -1.33 2.87 -9.23
C LEU A 73 -2.07 2.48 -10.51
N ALA A 74 -1.89 3.21 -11.62
CA ALA A 74 -2.48 2.86 -12.90
C ALA A 74 -2.01 1.48 -13.42
N HIS A 75 -0.81 1.03 -13.03
CA HIS A 75 -0.27 -0.30 -13.39
C HIS A 75 -0.92 -1.45 -12.62
N LEU A 76 -1.65 -1.17 -11.53
CA LEU A 76 -2.28 -2.20 -10.71
C LEU A 76 -3.66 -2.62 -11.22
N LYS A 77 -4.24 -1.93 -12.21
CA LYS A 77 -5.62 -2.12 -12.68
C LYS A 77 -5.98 -3.55 -13.07
N ASN A 78 -5.00 -4.34 -13.52
CA ASN A 78 -5.17 -5.72 -13.98
C ASN A 78 -4.93 -6.77 -12.88
N LEU A 79 -4.47 -6.36 -11.70
CA LEU A 79 -4.19 -7.26 -10.57
C LEU A 79 -5.47 -7.62 -9.82
N THR A 80 -6.42 -8.21 -10.54
CA THR A 80 -7.78 -8.51 -10.07
C THR A 80 -7.85 -9.52 -8.92
N ASN A 81 -6.73 -10.20 -8.62
CA ASN A 81 -6.57 -11.09 -7.47
C ASN A 81 -6.04 -10.40 -6.20
N LEU A 82 -5.66 -9.13 -6.29
CA LEU A 82 -5.11 -8.37 -5.17
C LEU A 82 -6.16 -8.26 -4.06
N ASN A 83 -5.79 -8.71 -2.86
CA ASN A 83 -6.61 -8.65 -1.65
C ASN A 83 -6.04 -7.68 -0.60
N TYR A 84 -4.74 -7.41 -0.66
CA TYR A 84 -4.01 -6.57 0.29
C TYR A 84 -3.11 -5.61 -0.48
N LEU A 85 -3.23 -4.32 -0.16
CA LEU A 85 -2.35 -3.27 -0.68
C LEU A 85 -1.97 -2.32 0.45
N ASN A 86 -0.66 -2.15 0.68
CA ASN A 86 -0.17 -1.17 1.64
C ASN A 86 0.57 -0.02 0.91
N LEU A 87 0.02 1.19 1.04
CA LEU A 87 0.54 2.44 0.46
C LEU A 87 1.08 3.40 1.53
N TYR A 88 1.31 2.91 2.75
CA TYR A 88 1.78 3.74 3.86
C TYR A 88 3.00 4.59 3.47
N GLY A 89 2.93 5.90 3.73
CA GLY A 89 4.04 6.82 3.50
C GLY A 89 4.42 7.03 2.03
N THR A 90 3.53 6.72 1.08
CA THR A 90 3.70 7.04 -0.35
C THR A 90 3.11 8.41 -0.71
N ALA A 91 3.33 8.87 -1.93
CA ALA A 91 2.84 10.17 -2.41
C ALA A 91 1.44 10.12 -3.05
N VAL A 92 0.71 9.02 -2.89
CA VAL A 92 -0.63 8.79 -3.46
C VAL A 92 -1.66 9.79 -2.92
N THR A 93 -2.56 10.22 -3.79
CA THR A 93 -3.69 11.11 -3.55
C THR A 93 -5.03 10.43 -3.87
N ASP A 94 -6.13 11.16 -3.71
CA ASP A 94 -7.47 10.70 -4.11
C ASP A 94 -7.55 10.31 -5.60
N ALA A 95 -6.76 10.96 -6.46
CA ALA A 95 -6.75 10.66 -7.89
C ALA A 95 -6.20 9.24 -8.17
N GLY A 96 -5.18 8.81 -7.41
CA GLY A 96 -4.62 7.47 -7.54
C GLY A 96 -5.61 6.37 -7.15
N LEU A 97 -6.50 6.64 -6.19
CA LEU A 97 -7.51 5.67 -5.76
C LEU A 97 -8.52 5.32 -6.85
N GLU A 98 -8.72 6.18 -7.85
CA GLU A 98 -9.60 5.90 -8.99
C GLU A 98 -9.14 4.65 -9.77
N HIS A 99 -7.83 4.41 -9.82
CA HIS A 99 -7.28 3.22 -10.48
C HIS A 99 -7.57 1.91 -9.74
N LEU A 100 -7.95 1.97 -8.45
CA LEU A 100 -8.21 0.79 -7.63
C LEU A 100 -9.67 0.31 -7.68
N LYS A 101 -10.59 1.10 -8.24
CA LYS A 101 -12.05 0.79 -8.29
C LYS A 101 -12.37 -0.54 -9.00
N GLY A 102 -11.50 -1.00 -9.90
CA GLY A 102 -11.63 -2.27 -10.60
C GLY A 102 -11.24 -3.50 -9.77
N LEU A 103 -10.53 -3.32 -8.65
CA LEU A 103 -9.96 -4.41 -7.85
C LEU A 103 -11.00 -4.98 -6.87
N ARG A 104 -12.02 -5.66 -7.41
CA ARG A 104 -13.18 -6.16 -6.65
C ARG A 104 -12.85 -7.15 -5.53
N LYS A 105 -11.65 -7.75 -5.55
CA LYS A 105 -11.16 -8.67 -4.50
C LYS A 105 -10.33 -7.97 -3.42
N LEU A 106 -10.06 -6.66 -3.55
CA LEU A 106 -9.30 -5.90 -2.56
C LEU A 106 -10.09 -5.83 -1.25
N LYS A 107 -9.48 -6.31 -0.17
CA LYS A 107 -10.09 -6.38 1.16
C LYS A 107 -9.45 -5.39 2.14
N HIS A 108 -8.14 -5.21 2.04
CA HIS A 108 -7.39 -4.32 2.94
C HIS A 108 -6.57 -3.32 2.14
N LEU A 109 -6.78 -2.05 2.44
CA LEU A 109 -6.03 -0.92 1.89
C LEU A 109 -5.52 -0.04 3.03
N TYR A 110 -4.21 0.20 3.05
CA TYR A 110 -3.59 1.09 4.04
C TYR A 110 -3.08 2.34 3.33
N VAL A 111 -3.54 3.50 3.77
CA VAL A 111 -3.23 4.82 3.18
C VAL A 111 -2.76 5.83 4.22
N TRP A 112 -2.31 5.35 5.38
CA TRP A 112 -1.77 6.23 6.41
C TRP A 112 -0.49 6.93 5.93
N GLN A 113 -0.31 8.20 6.31
CA GLN A 113 0.78 9.07 5.84
C GLN A 113 0.84 9.25 4.31
N THR A 114 -0.29 9.13 3.62
CA THR A 114 -0.45 9.56 2.21
C THR A 114 -1.18 10.91 2.14
N LYS A 115 -1.50 11.37 0.92
CA LYS A 115 -2.33 12.56 0.67
C LYS A 115 -3.79 12.23 0.37
N VAL A 116 -4.20 10.98 0.62
CA VAL A 116 -5.61 10.56 0.51
C VAL A 116 -6.45 11.26 1.58
N THR A 117 -7.60 11.79 1.16
CA THR A 117 -8.56 12.46 2.02
C THR A 117 -9.72 11.55 2.39
N GLU A 118 -10.51 11.96 3.39
CA GLU A 118 -11.77 11.27 3.74
C GLU A 118 -12.75 11.21 2.56
N ALA A 119 -12.74 12.21 1.66
CA ALA A 119 -13.57 12.22 0.47
C ALA A 119 -13.14 11.13 -0.53
N GLY A 120 -11.83 10.98 -0.76
CA GLY A 120 -11.28 9.90 -1.57
C GLY A 120 -11.62 8.51 -1.01
N VAL A 121 -11.49 8.33 0.31
CA VAL A 121 -11.88 7.10 1.01
C VAL A 121 -13.36 6.80 0.82
N LYS A 122 -14.23 7.80 0.99
CA LYS A 122 -15.69 7.63 0.81
C LYS A 122 -16.04 7.24 -0.62
N ASN A 123 -15.42 7.90 -1.61
CA ASN A 123 -15.62 7.59 -3.03
C ASN A 123 -15.17 6.15 -3.36
N LEU A 124 -13.99 5.74 -2.86
CA LEU A 124 -13.51 4.37 -3.07
C LEU A 124 -14.41 3.33 -2.39
N LYS A 125 -14.88 3.59 -1.16
CA LYS A 125 -15.84 2.72 -0.46
C LYS A 125 -17.18 2.61 -1.20
N ALA A 126 -17.65 3.66 -1.86
CA ALA A 126 -18.86 3.59 -2.68
C ALA A 126 -18.69 2.61 -3.85
N ALA A 127 -17.49 2.51 -4.43
CA ALA A 127 -17.18 1.54 -5.47
C ALA A 127 -16.90 0.12 -4.92
N LEU A 128 -16.29 0.03 -3.74
CA LEU A 128 -15.85 -1.20 -3.08
C LEU A 128 -16.39 -1.24 -1.63
N PRO A 129 -17.67 -1.61 -1.42
CA PRO A 129 -18.33 -1.46 -0.12
C PRO A 129 -17.76 -2.35 0.99
N ASN A 130 -17.11 -3.47 0.61
CA ASN A 130 -16.49 -4.41 1.55
C ASN A 130 -14.99 -4.12 1.80
N LEU A 131 -14.45 -3.02 1.25
CA LEU A 131 -13.05 -2.67 1.41
C LEU A 131 -12.81 -2.03 2.78
N GLU A 132 -11.92 -2.65 3.57
CA GLU A 132 -11.38 -2.08 4.79
C GLU A 132 -10.24 -1.13 4.42
N ILE A 133 -10.41 0.15 4.78
CA ILE A 133 -9.42 1.19 4.52
C ILE A 133 -8.93 1.72 5.87
N SER A 134 -7.63 1.56 6.15
CA SER A 134 -6.99 2.16 7.32
C SER A 134 -6.29 3.46 6.92
N THR A 135 -6.73 4.56 7.52
CA THR A 135 -6.17 5.91 7.31
C THR A 135 -5.21 6.32 8.42
N GLY A 136 -5.10 5.51 9.48
CA GLY A 136 -4.38 5.84 10.72
C GLY A 136 -5.13 6.82 11.61
N ALA A 137 -6.35 7.23 11.25
CA ALA A 137 -7.21 8.08 12.07
C ALA A 137 -7.66 7.37 13.37
N GLU A 138 -7.67 6.03 13.38
CA GLU A 138 -8.00 5.26 14.57
C GLU A 138 -6.98 5.47 15.69
N LEU A 139 -5.70 5.67 15.35
CA LEU A 139 -4.62 5.94 16.30
C LEU A 139 -4.61 7.39 16.80
N THR A 140 -4.97 8.35 15.95
CA THR A 140 -5.00 9.77 16.35
C THR A 140 -6.18 10.09 17.27
N ALA A 141 -7.30 9.39 17.10
CA ALA A 141 -8.46 9.51 17.98
C ALA A 141 -8.17 9.02 19.41
N VAL A 142 -7.33 8.00 19.57
CA VAL A 142 -6.89 7.51 20.90
C VAL A 142 -5.93 8.50 21.55
N ALA A 143 -4.95 9.01 20.79
CA ALA A 143 -3.98 9.99 21.30
C ALA A 143 -4.63 11.31 21.75
N LYS A 144 -5.68 11.79 21.04
CA LYS A 144 -6.44 12.98 21.46
C LYS A 144 -7.21 12.77 22.76
N LYS A 145 -7.85 11.60 22.93
CA LYS A 145 -8.58 11.28 24.16
C LYS A 145 -7.66 11.25 25.38
N GLU A 146 -6.45 10.73 25.25
CA GLU A 146 -5.47 10.71 26.36
C GLU A 146 -4.98 12.12 26.76
N ASP A 147 -4.83 13.03 25.79
CA ASP A 147 -4.35 14.38 26.05
C ASP A 147 -5.44 15.30 26.64
N ASP A 148 -6.71 15.07 26.28
CA ASP A 148 -7.84 15.78 26.87
C ASP A 148 -8.10 15.32 28.33
N THR A 149 -7.98 14.01 28.60
CA THR A 149 -8.17 13.45 29.96
C THR A 149 -7.12 14.01 30.95
N LYS A 150 -5.85 14.15 30.52
CA LYS A 150 -4.77 14.73 31.36
C LYS A 150 -4.92 16.22 31.65
N LYS A 151 -5.67 16.97 30.82
CA LYS A 151 -5.92 18.41 31.03
C LYS A 151 -7.06 18.66 32.02
N GLU A 152 -8.02 17.74 32.12
CA GLU A 152 -9.12 17.82 33.09
C GLU A 152 -8.65 17.47 34.51
N GLU A 153 -7.85 16.41 34.68
CA GLU A 153 -7.29 16.03 36.00
C GLU A 153 -6.42 17.14 36.62
N LYS A 154 -5.61 17.84 35.81
CA LYS A 154 -4.80 18.98 36.29
C LYS A 154 -5.61 20.24 36.66
N LYS A 155 -6.87 20.33 36.24
CA LYS A 155 -7.78 21.42 36.63
C LYS A 155 -8.50 21.12 37.94
N GLU A 156 -8.71 19.85 38.26
CA GLU A 156 -9.34 19.41 39.52
C GLU A 156 -8.35 19.45 40.71
N GLU A 157 -7.07 19.14 40.51
CA GLU A 157 -6.04 19.24 41.57
C GLU A 157 -5.66 20.69 41.96
N LYS A 158 -6.13 21.69 41.21
CA LYS A 158 -5.86 23.12 41.46
C LYS A 158 -7.04 23.88 42.09
N LYS A 159 -8.08 23.17 42.53
CA LYS A 159 -9.26 23.72 43.21
C LYS A 159 -9.30 23.25 44.65
#